data_AF-B3VU90-F1
#
_entry.id   AF-B3VU90-F1
#
_cell.length_a   1.000
_cell.length_b   1.000
_cell.length_c   1.000
_cell.angle_alpha   90.00
_cell.angle_beta   90.00
_cell.angle_gamma   90.00
#
_symmetry.space_group_name_H-M   'P 1'
#
loop_
_entity.id
_entity.type
_entity.pdbx_description
1 polymer ?
#
loop_
_entity_poly.entity_id
_entity_poly.type
_entity_poly.pdbx_seq_one_letter_code
_entity_poly.pdbx_strand_id
1 'polypeptide(L)'
;VVEIHYVDENNKQLSSATKISGTVGDNYTTEPKNIDSYTLTTTPDNATGTFNTSSQTVTYVYTKNIVAAEPVTVNYVDANGKTLAPSETLNGTIGDTYNATAKQIDGYTLSAEPTNATGQFTNSAQTVNYIYTKNTNIDQPLPDKKTTKPSNLKTTEVKKAS
;
A
#
# COMPACT_ATOMS: atom_id res chain seq x y z
N VAL A 1 -1.40 32.93 -22.48
CA VAL A 1 -0.63 31.90 -21.73
C VAL A 1 -1.54 30.70 -21.49
N VAL A 2 -0.99 29.49 -21.52
CA VAL A 2 -1.68 28.26 -21.12
C VAL A 2 -0.90 27.67 -19.95
N GLU A 3 -1.57 27.41 -18.84
CA GLU A 3 -1.03 26.73 -17.66
C GLU A 3 -1.49 25.27 -17.65
N ILE A 4 -0.54 24.35 -17.50
CA ILE A 4 -0.78 22.91 -17.58
C ILE A 4 -0.63 22.30 -16.18
N HIS A 5 -1.69 21.67 -15.70
CA HIS A 5 -1.74 20.96 -14.43
C HIS A 5 -1.72 19.45 -14.62
N TYR A 6 -1.12 18.76 -13.64
CA TYR A 6 -1.02 17.31 -13.58
C TYR A 6 -1.48 16.88 -12.18
N VAL A 7 -2.70 16.37 -12.09
CA VAL A 7 -3.39 16.15 -10.81
C VAL A 7 -3.92 14.73 -10.71
N ASP A 8 -4.18 14.26 -9.47
CA ASP A 8 -4.98 13.05 -9.25
C ASP A 8 -6.49 13.32 -9.35
N GLU A 9 -7.31 12.28 -9.18
CA GLU A 9 -8.78 12.39 -9.17
C GLU A 9 -9.36 13.32 -8.08
N ASN A 10 -8.56 13.71 -7.08
CA ASN A 10 -8.93 14.63 -6.00
C ASN A 10 -8.39 16.05 -6.22
N ASN A 11 -7.87 16.35 -7.43
CA ASN A 11 -7.20 17.60 -7.79
C ASN A 11 -5.91 17.89 -6.99
N LYS A 12 -5.29 16.88 -6.38
CA LYS A 12 -3.98 17.05 -5.75
C LYS A 12 -2.91 17.12 -6.84
N GLN A 13 -2.09 18.17 -6.81
CA GLN A 13 -0.98 18.33 -7.74
C GLN A 13 0.08 17.22 -7.55
N LEU A 14 0.40 16.51 -8.64
CA LEU A 14 1.36 15.40 -8.65
C LEU A 14 2.74 15.78 -9.20
N SER A 15 2.80 16.83 -10.02
CA SER A 15 4.04 17.36 -10.62
C SER A 15 3.96 18.87 -10.75
N SER A 16 5.08 19.58 -10.88
CA SER A 16 5.07 21.03 -11.10
C SER A 16 4.25 21.40 -12.36
N ALA A 17 3.47 22.47 -12.25
CA ALA A 17 2.72 23.01 -13.38
C ALA A 17 3.67 23.56 -14.45
N THR A 18 3.29 23.42 -15.71
CA THR A 18 4.04 23.94 -16.86
C THR A 18 3.32 25.17 -17.42
N LYS A 19 4.05 26.13 -17.99
CA LYS A 19 3.44 27.29 -18.67
C LYS A 19 3.99 27.42 -20.08
N ILE A 20 3.10 27.63 -21.05
CA ILE A 20 3.45 27.98 -22.42
C ILE A 20 2.78 29.30 -22.80
N SER A 21 3.47 30.08 -23.62
CA SER A 21 3.01 31.39 -24.10
C SER A 21 3.13 31.45 -25.62
N GLY A 22 2.22 32.19 -26.25
CA GLY A 22 2.17 32.39 -27.68
C GLY A 22 1.28 33.60 -28.03
N THR A 23 1.21 33.93 -29.32
CA THR A 23 0.40 35.06 -29.82
C THR A 23 -1.05 34.63 -29.96
N VAL A 24 -2.00 35.56 -29.78
CA VAL A 24 -3.42 35.28 -30.00
C VAL A 24 -3.63 34.72 -31.42
N GLY A 25 -4.30 33.58 -31.52
CA GLY A 25 -4.57 32.85 -32.76
C GLY A 25 -3.55 31.75 -33.08
N ASP A 26 -2.37 31.75 -32.46
CA ASP A 26 -1.38 30.68 -32.65
C ASP A 26 -1.93 29.37 -32.05
N ASN A 27 -1.68 28.25 -32.74
CA ASN A 27 -2.02 26.93 -32.22
C ASN A 27 -1.08 26.54 -31.07
N TYR A 28 -1.61 25.77 -30.11
CA TYR A 28 -0.82 25.08 -29.11
C TYR A 28 -1.21 23.61 -29.04
N THR A 29 -0.25 22.80 -28.60
CA THR A 29 -0.43 21.39 -28.24
C THR A 29 0.31 21.15 -26.93
N THR A 30 -0.31 20.44 -26.00
CA THR A 30 0.31 20.02 -24.74
C THR A 30 0.40 18.51 -24.67
N GLU A 31 1.31 18.01 -23.85
CA GLU A 31 1.50 16.58 -23.61
C GLU A 31 1.40 16.25 -22.12
N PRO A 32 0.90 15.05 -21.78
CA PRO A 32 0.96 14.54 -20.42
C PRO A 32 2.41 14.27 -20.01
N LYS A 33 2.68 14.31 -18.70
CA LYS A 33 3.93 13.81 -18.12
C LYS A 33 3.81 12.34 -17.76
N ASN A 34 4.93 11.61 -17.84
CA ASN A 34 5.08 10.35 -17.12
C ASN A 34 5.28 10.66 -15.62
N ILE A 35 4.42 10.12 -14.77
CA ILE A 35 4.46 10.35 -13.32
C ILE A 35 4.61 8.99 -12.64
N ASP A 36 5.69 8.81 -11.89
CA ASP A 36 5.96 7.53 -11.22
C ASP A 36 4.81 7.12 -10.30
N SER A 37 4.43 5.85 -10.33
CA SER A 37 3.31 5.27 -9.57
C SER A 37 1.91 5.83 -9.93
N TYR A 38 1.74 6.51 -11.07
CA TYR A 38 0.44 6.97 -11.57
C TYR A 38 0.25 6.63 -13.07
N THR A 39 -0.99 6.41 -13.46
CA THR A 39 -1.39 6.21 -14.87
C THR A 39 -2.28 7.36 -15.31
N LEU A 40 -2.05 7.89 -16.53
CA LEU A 40 -2.92 8.92 -17.11
C LEU A 40 -4.31 8.34 -17.36
N THR A 41 -5.35 8.99 -16.82
CA THR A 41 -6.74 8.56 -16.99
C THR A 41 -7.58 9.55 -17.77
N THR A 42 -7.22 10.83 -17.79
CA THR A 42 -7.93 11.83 -18.61
C THR A 42 -6.95 12.76 -19.30
N THR A 43 -6.98 12.70 -20.63
CA THR A 43 -6.49 13.76 -21.50
C THR A 43 -7.63 14.75 -21.71
N PRO A 44 -7.46 16.05 -21.39
CA PRO A 44 -8.53 17.02 -21.54
C PRO A 44 -8.74 17.37 -23.03
N ASP A 45 -9.98 17.70 -23.40
CA ASP A 45 -10.35 18.05 -24.78
C ASP A 45 -9.60 19.27 -25.31
N ASN A 46 -9.18 20.18 -24.42
CA ASN A 46 -8.43 21.38 -24.74
C ASN A 46 -6.90 21.20 -24.71
N ALA A 47 -6.39 19.96 -24.74
CA ALA A 47 -4.96 19.66 -24.87
C ALA A 47 -4.36 20.22 -26.17
N THR A 48 -5.19 20.42 -27.20
CA THR A 48 -4.87 21.23 -28.37
C THR A 48 -5.86 22.38 -28.48
N GLY A 49 -5.41 23.51 -29.03
CA GLY A 49 -6.24 24.69 -29.17
C GLY A 49 -5.48 25.87 -29.76
N THR A 50 -6.02 27.08 -29.57
CA THR A 50 -5.36 28.33 -29.94
C THR A 50 -5.18 29.22 -28.73
N PHE A 51 -4.11 30.02 -28.72
CA PHE A 51 -3.96 31.07 -27.72
C PHE A 51 -5.02 32.14 -27.91
N ASN A 52 -5.61 32.60 -26.81
CA ASN A 52 -6.52 33.74 -26.80
C ASN A 52 -6.08 34.78 -25.75
N THR A 53 -6.85 35.85 -25.60
CA THR A 53 -6.55 36.96 -24.69
C THR A 53 -6.69 36.59 -23.21
N SER A 54 -7.43 35.51 -22.90
CA SER A 54 -7.60 34.99 -21.55
C SER A 54 -6.52 33.96 -21.20
N SER A 55 -6.22 33.83 -19.91
CA SER A 55 -5.42 32.70 -19.44
C SER A 55 -6.22 31.42 -19.57
N GLN A 56 -5.57 30.36 -20.07
CA GLN A 56 -6.20 29.06 -20.28
C GLN A 56 -5.56 28.02 -19.37
N THR A 57 -6.34 27.04 -18.95
CA THR A 57 -5.90 25.94 -18.09
C THR A 57 -6.13 24.62 -18.78
N VAL A 58 -5.09 23.80 -18.88
CA VAL A 58 -5.15 22.42 -19.37
C VAL A 58 -4.84 21.51 -18.18
N THR A 59 -5.71 20.53 -17.91
CA THR A 59 -5.54 19.65 -16.76
C THR A 59 -5.54 18.20 -17.20
N TYR A 60 -4.41 17.53 -16.99
CA TYR A 60 -4.30 16.08 -17.11
C TYR A 60 -4.61 15.43 -15.78
N VAL A 61 -5.50 14.44 -15.79
CA VAL A 61 -5.90 13.69 -14.59
C VAL A 61 -5.28 12.31 -14.62
N TYR A 62 -4.77 11.89 -13.47
CA TYR A 62 -4.07 10.63 -13.28
C TYR A 62 -4.72 9.84 -12.15
N THR A 63 -4.56 8.52 -12.18
CA THR A 63 -4.96 7.63 -11.09
C THR A 63 -3.75 6.90 -10.54
N LYS A 64 -3.67 6.80 -9.21
CA LYS A 64 -2.57 6.10 -8.53
C LYS A 64 -2.58 4.62 -8.90
N ASN A 65 -1.41 4.09 -9.23
CA ASN A 65 -1.24 2.66 -9.50
C ASN A 65 -1.34 1.87 -8.19
N ILE A 66 -2.33 0.99 -8.11
CA ILE A 66 -2.45 0.03 -7.00
C ILE A 66 -1.86 -1.29 -7.48
N VAL A 67 -0.67 -1.60 -6.99
CA VAL A 67 0.09 -2.79 -7.38
C VAL A 67 0.08 -3.77 -6.22
N ALA A 68 -0.40 -4.99 -6.47
CA ALA A 68 -0.32 -6.07 -5.51
C ALA A 68 1.14 -6.34 -5.14
N ALA A 69 1.41 -6.50 -3.84
CA ALA A 69 2.72 -6.87 -3.35
C ALA A 69 2.88 -8.39 -3.33
N GLU A 70 4.13 -8.83 -3.18
CA GLU A 70 4.41 -10.21 -2.82
C GLU A 70 4.10 -10.45 -1.33
N PRO A 71 3.67 -11.67 -0.96
CA PRO A 71 3.18 -11.95 0.38
C PRO A 71 4.28 -11.91 1.44
N VAL A 72 3.87 -11.65 2.68
CA VAL A 72 4.69 -11.87 3.87
C VAL A 72 4.27 -13.18 4.52
N THR A 73 5.20 -14.12 4.65
CA THR A 73 4.97 -15.39 5.34
C THR A 73 5.44 -15.29 6.79
N VAL A 74 4.56 -15.59 7.73
CA VAL A 74 4.86 -15.60 9.17
C VAL A 74 4.97 -17.04 9.64
N ASN A 75 6.15 -17.42 10.13
CA ASN A 75 6.42 -18.76 10.63
C ASN A 75 6.57 -18.76 12.15
N TYR A 76 6.17 -19.88 12.75
CA TYR A 76 6.23 -20.12 14.18
C TYR A 76 7.05 -21.39 14.42
N VAL A 77 8.33 -21.24 14.77
CA VAL A 77 9.30 -22.34 14.79
C VAL A 77 10.09 -22.39 16.09
N ASP A 78 10.65 -23.55 16.44
CA ASP A 78 11.68 -23.63 17.48
C ASP A 78 13.07 -23.25 16.94
N ALA A 79 14.08 -23.23 17.82
CA ALA A 79 15.46 -22.93 17.46
C ALA A 79 16.10 -23.90 16.44
N ASN A 80 15.50 -25.09 16.23
CA ASN A 80 15.94 -26.06 15.24
C ASN A 80 15.16 -25.95 13.92
N GLY A 81 14.25 -24.98 13.80
CA GLY A 81 13.40 -24.80 12.63
C GLY A 81 12.18 -25.72 12.59
N LYS A 82 11.85 -26.43 13.67
CA LYS A 82 10.63 -27.25 13.72
C LYS A 82 9.40 -26.34 13.79
N THR A 83 8.46 -26.52 12.86
CA THR A 83 7.16 -25.84 12.89
C THR A 83 6.36 -26.22 14.13
N LEU A 84 5.93 -25.20 14.88
CA LEU A 84 5.16 -25.33 16.12
C LEU A 84 3.68 -24.96 15.94
N ALA A 85 3.37 -24.10 14.96
CA ALA A 85 2.01 -23.73 14.59
C ALA A 85 1.94 -23.48 13.07
N PRO A 86 0.74 -23.56 12.45
CA PRO A 86 0.58 -23.22 11.04
C PRO A 86 1.07 -21.80 10.74
N SER A 87 1.83 -21.67 9.65
CA SER A 87 2.27 -20.38 9.12
C SER A 87 1.08 -19.55 8.65
N GLU A 88 1.26 -18.24 8.64
CA GLU A 88 0.27 -17.29 8.14
C GLU A 88 0.81 -16.53 6.93
N THR A 89 -0.09 -16.09 6.07
CA THR A 89 0.23 -15.29 4.90
C THR A 89 -0.46 -13.95 5.03
N LEU A 90 0.31 -12.88 5.06
CA LEU A 90 -0.19 -11.52 4.97
C LEU A 90 -0.10 -11.05 3.52
N ASN A 91 -1.15 -10.41 3.04
CA ASN A 91 -1.24 -9.86 1.69
C ASN A 91 -1.52 -8.35 1.78
N GLY A 92 -1.02 -7.59 0.81
CA GLY A 92 -1.21 -6.15 0.73
C GLY A 92 -0.77 -5.61 -0.62
N THR A 93 -0.72 -4.28 -0.73
CA THR A 93 -0.19 -3.58 -1.90
C THR A 93 1.19 -3.01 -1.60
N ILE A 94 1.99 -2.73 -2.63
CA ILE A 94 3.35 -2.22 -2.43
C ILE A 94 3.31 -0.91 -1.62
N GLY A 95 4.08 -0.87 -0.53
CA GLY A 95 4.16 0.27 0.38
C GLY A 95 3.16 0.23 1.54
N ASP A 96 2.15 -0.65 1.52
CA ASP A 96 1.28 -0.86 2.68
C ASP A 96 2.09 -1.40 3.86
N THR A 97 1.74 -0.99 5.07
CA THR A 97 2.37 -1.52 6.28
C THR A 97 1.77 -2.88 6.65
N TYR A 98 2.60 -3.84 7.06
CA TYR A 98 2.15 -5.07 7.71
C TYR A 98 2.56 -5.10 9.19
N ASN A 99 1.82 -5.88 9.95
CA ASN A 99 2.10 -6.21 11.34
C ASN A 99 1.86 -7.71 11.56
N ALA A 100 2.93 -8.47 11.67
CA ALA A 100 2.91 -9.85 12.11
C ALA A 100 2.87 -9.90 13.65
N THR A 101 2.26 -10.93 14.21
CA THR A 101 2.11 -11.06 15.66
C THR A 101 2.48 -12.45 16.14
N ALA A 102 3.13 -12.54 17.29
CA ALA A 102 3.41 -13.82 17.93
C ALA A 102 2.11 -14.59 18.27
N LYS A 103 2.19 -15.92 18.27
CA LYS A 103 1.14 -16.81 18.76
C LYS A 103 1.47 -17.29 20.16
N GLN A 104 0.44 -17.50 20.97
CA GLN A 104 0.57 -18.34 22.15
C GLN A 104 0.63 -19.80 21.70
N ILE A 105 1.66 -20.52 22.14
CA ILE A 105 1.89 -21.93 21.80
C ILE A 105 2.12 -22.70 23.08
N ASP A 106 1.27 -23.70 23.34
CA ASP A 106 1.33 -24.47 24.58
C ASP A 106 2.68 -25.17 24.76
N GLY A 107 3.30 -24.97 25.93
CA GLY A 107 4.61 -25.53 26.26
C GLY A 107 5.80 -24.79 25.65
N TYR A 108 5.59 -23.62 25.03
CA TYR A 108 6.65 -22.79 24.44
C TYR A 108 6.52 -21.32 24.87
N THR A 109 7.66 -20.64 24.95
CA THR A 109 7.75 -19.19 25.18
C THR A 109 8.51 -18.55 24.03
N LEU A 110 8.05 -17.37 23.57
CA LEU A 110 8.74 -16.62 22.52
C LEU A 110 10.15 -16.23 23.00
N SER A 111 11.17 -16.53 22.20
CA SER A 111 12.56 -16.20 22.56
C SER A 111 12.82 -14.69 22.46
N ALA A 112 12.38 -14.07 21.36
CA ALA A 112 12.44 -12.63 21.14
C ALA A 112 11.49 -12.23 20.00
N GLU A 113 11.01 -10.98 20.01
CA GLU A 113 10.27 -10.41 18.89
C GLU A 113 11.22 -10.19 17.70
N PRO A 114 10.89 -10.68 16.48
CA PRO A 114 11.72 -10.44 15.31
C PRO A 114 11.71 -8.95 14.95
N THR A 115 12.85 -8.42 14.50
CA THR A 115 12.99 -6.99 14.15
C THR A 115 12.13 -6.58 12.95
N ASN A 116 11.71 -7.55 12.13
CA ASN A 116 10.81 -7.36 10.99
C ASN A 116 9.37 -7.80 11.28
N ALA A 117 8.93 -7.87 12.56
CA ALA A 117 7.53 -8.09 12.91
C ALA A 117 6.60 -7.06 12.26
N THR A 118 7.08 -5.82 12.13
CA THR A 118 6.44 -4.76 11.36
C THR A 118 7.31 -4.35 10.19
N GLY A 119 6.69 -4.03 9.05
CA GLY A 119 7.40 -3.56 7.87
C GLY A 119 6.45 -3.05 6.80
N GLN A 120 6.95 -2.87 5.58
CA GLN A 120 6.13 -2.57 4.41
C GLN A 120 6.14 -3.74 3.44
N PHE A 121 5.00 -3.96 2.79
CA PHE A 121 4.89 -4.84 1.64
C PHE A 121 5.74 -4.31 0.48
N THR A 122 6.46 -5.21 -0.18
CA THR A 122 7.35 -4.89 -1.30
C THR A 122 6.99 -5.76 -2.50
N ASN A 123 7.68 -5.55 -3.61
CA ASN A 123 7.61 -6.44 -4.78
C ASN A 123 8.38 -7.77 -4.58
N SER A 124 8.84 -8.07 -3.36
CA SER A 124 9.58 -9.29 -3.03
C SER A 124 8.93 -9.97 -1.82
N ALA A 125 8.77 -11.28 -1.89
CA ALA A 125 8.22 -12.04 -0.77
C ALA A 125 9.13 -11.89 0.46
N GLN A 126 8.52 -11.77 1.63
CA GLN A 126 9.25 -11.61 2.90
C GLN A 126 8.88 -12.73 3.86
N THR A 127 9.77 -12.99 4.80
CA THR A 127 9.55 -14.01 5.84
C THR A 127 9.80 -13.42 7.22
N VAL A 128 8.84 -13.55 8.11
CA VAL A 128 8.95 -13.22 9.54
C VAL A 128 8.99 -14.53 10.32
N ASN A 129 10.05 -14.76 11.08
CA ASN A 129 10.19 -15.97 11.89
C ASN A 129 10.08 -15.62 13.37
N TYR A 130 9.02 -16.10 14.01
CA TYR A 130 8.93 -16.15 15.47
C TYR A 130 9.59 -17.43 15.97
N ILE A 131 10.68 -17.26 16.72
CA ILE A 131 11.46 -18.37 17.29
C ILE A 131 11.07 -18.57 18.75
N TYR A 132 10.72 -19.81 19.12
CA TYR A 132 10.27 -20.16 20.46
C TYR A 132 11.23 -21.12 21.16
N THR A 133 11.27 -21.03 22.49
CA THR A 133 11.99 -21.96 23.38
C THR A 133 10.98 -22.85 24.11
N LYS A 134 11.26 -24.15 24.16
CA LYS A 134 10.42 -25.11 24.88
C LYS A 134 10.53 -24.88 26.39
N ASN A 135 9.39 -24.84 27.08
CA ASN A 135 9.34 -24.66 28.53
C ASN A 135 9.84 -25.95 29.21
N THR A 136 10.76 -25.82 30.16
CA THR A 136 11.36 -26.95 30.91
C THR A 136 10.63 -27.26 32.23
N ASN A 137 9.69 -26.41 32.65
CA ASN A 137 8.85 -26.60 33.82
C ASN A 137 7.37 -26.56 33.39
N ILE A 138 6.67 -27.69 33.43
CA ILE A 138 5.27 -27.81 32.98
C ILE A 138 4.27 -27.40 34.09
N ASP A 139 4.73 -27.11 35.32
CA ASP A 139 3.87 -26.90 36.50
C ASP A 139 3.65 -25.42 36.91
N GLN A 140 3.93 -24.45 36.03
CA GLN A 140 3.62 -23.03 36.31
C GLN A 140 2.25 -22.66 35.69
N PRO A 141 1.29 -22.15 36.48
CA PRO A 141 -0.01 -21.74 35.95
C PRO A 141 0.14 -20.55 34.97
N LEU A 142 -0.67 -20.59 33.91
CA LEU A 142 -0.72 -19.59 32.84
C LEU A 142 -0.85 -18.16 33.39
N PRO A 143 -0.13 -17.16 32.87
CA PRO A 143 -0.48 -15.76 33.09
C PRO A 143 -1.85 -15.47 32.45
N ASP A 144 -2.72 -14.82 33.23
CA ASP A 144 -4.13 -14.59 32.91
C ASP A 144 -4.37 -14.02 31.50
N LYS A 145 -5.39 -14.59 30.86
CA LYS A 145 -5.97 -14.21 29.57
C LYS A 145 -6.38 -12.73 29.56
N LYS A 146 -5.48 -11.82 29.17
CA LYS A 146 -5.86 -10.44 28.82
C LYS A 146 -6.49 -10.44 27.44
N THR A 147 -7.82 -10.60 27.41
CA THR A 147 -8.64 -10.43 26.22
C THR A 147 -8.62 -8.97 25.78
N THR A 148 -7.83 -8.64 24.76
CA THR A 148 -8.14 -7.49 23.89
C THR A 148 -8.89 -7.98 22.68
N LYS A 149 -10.20 -7.76 22.70
CA LYS A 149 -11.15 -7.95 21.61
C LYS A 149 -10.63 -7.23 20.34
N PRO A 150 -10.47 -7.89 19.19
CA PRO A 150 -10.23 -7.18 17.94
C PRO A 150 -11.46 -6.34 17.58
N SER A 151 -11.21 -5.06 17.33
CA SER A 151 -12.16 -4.12 16.75
C SER A 151 -12.54 -4.60 15.35
N ASN A 152 -13.84 -4.71 15.10
CA ASN A 152 -14.45 -5.16 13.84
C ASN A 152 -13.80 -4.49 12.60
N LEU A 153 -13.21 -5.30 11.73
CA LEU A 153 -12.95 -4.90 10.34
C LEU A 153 -14.18 -5.28 9.50
N LYS A 154 -14.75 -4.28 8.84
CA LYS A 154 -16.02 -4.35 8.12
C LYS A 154 -15.83 -5.12 6.81
N THR A 155 -16.38 -6.34 6.72
CA THR A 155 -16.51 -7.08 5.47
C THR A 155 -17.71 -6.52 4.69
N THR A 156 -17.47 -5.92 3.52
CA THR A 156 -18.55 -5.57 2.59
C THR A 156 -18.73 -6.74 1.62
N GLU A 157 -19.73 -7.59 1.86
CA GLU A 157 -20.26 -8.51 0.85
C GLU A 157 -21.04 -7.72 -0.21
N VAL A 158 -20.69 -7.87 -1.47
CA VAL A 158 -21.54 -7.46 -2.59
C VAL A 158 -22.50 -8.62 -2.89
N LYS A 159 -23.75 -8.48 -2.44
CA LYS A 159 -24.85 -9.33 -2.91
C LYS A 159 -25.30 -8.90 -4.30
N LYS A 160 -25.31 -9.88 -5.21
CA LYS A 160 -25.93 -9.83 -6.55
C LYS A 160 -27.46 -9.98 -6.40
N ALA A 161 -28.22 -9.14 -7.09
CA ALA A 161 -29.64 -9.27 -7.41
C ALA A 161 -29.90 -8.37 -8.62
N SER A 162 -30.72 -8.69 -9.63
CA SER A 162 -31.42 -9.90 -10.07
C SER A 162 -31.54 -9.76 -11.59
#